data_AF-A0A7K0R8J1-F1
#
_entry.id   AF-A0A7K0R8J1-F1
#
_cell.length_a   1.000
_cell.length_b   1.000
_cell.length_c   1.000
_cell.angle_alpha   90.00
_cell.angle_beta   90.00
_cell.angle_gamma   90.00
#
_symmetry.space_group_name_H-M   'P 1'
#
loop_
_entity.id
_entity.type
_entity.pdbx_description
1 polymer ?
#
loop_
_entity_poly.entity_id
_entity_poly.type
_entity_poly.pdbx_seq_one_letter_code
_entity_poly.pdbx_strand_id
1 'polypeptide(L)'
;MTWTGADAISPPDPWAIACPRCGATLAGDQDWCLNCGAPARTVIAPTPHWRRPILLLLTIAALGLGGLVAAFIALTNDDPPPSLTITRTTTLEPGAAPPPGVKTVTGPTTTAAPGTP
;
A
#
# COMPACT_ATOMS: atom_id res chain seq x y z
N MET A 1 -7.36 -63.38 -13.33
CA MET A 1 -6.20 -62.53 -12.94
C MET A 1 -6.23 -62.39 -11.43
N THR A 2 -5.73 -63.38 -10.71
CA THR A 2 -5.66 -63.40 -9.24
C THR A 2 -4.32 -62.80 -8.84
N TRP A 3 -4.33 -61.54 -8.38
CA TRP A 3 -3.15 -60.90 -7.83
C TRP A 3 -2.92 -61.44 -6.42
N THR A 4 -2.03 -62.41 -6.28
CA THR A 4 -1.44 -62.79 -4.99
C THR A 4 -0.43 -61.71 -4.62
N GLY A 5 -0.93 -60.63 -4.03
CA GLY A 5 -0.08 -59.64 -3.37
C GLY A 5 0.63 -60.33 -2.23
N ALA A 6 1.95 -60.41 -2.34
CA ALA A 6 2.80 -60.83 -1.25
C ALA A 6 2.56 -59.87 -0.07
N ASP A 7 1.94 -60.39 0.99
CA ASP A 7 2.10 -59.87 2.35
C ASP A 7 3.58 -60.01 2.71
N ALA A 8 4.42 -59.16 2.11
CA ALA A 8 5.77 -58.94 2.58
C ALA A 8 5.62 -58.33 3.97
N ILE A 9 5.77 -59.17 4.98
CA ILE A 9 5.91 -58.77 6.39
C ILE A 9 7.06 -57.77 6.41
N SER A 10 6.71 -56.50 6.35
CA SER A 10 7.67 -55.42 6.46
C SER A 10 8.25 -55.51 7.88
N PRO A 11 9.58 -55.36 8.04
CA PRO A 11 10.19 -55.29 9.36
C PRO A 11 9.44 -54.27 10.23
N PRO A 12 9.28 -54.54 11.54
CA PRO A 12 8.63 -53.59 12.44
C PRO A 12 9.36 -52.25 12.33
N ASP A 13 8.58 -51.22 12.02
CA ASP A 13 9.15 -49.91 11.77
C ASP A 13 9.66 -49.31 13.08
N PRO A 14 10.99 -49.08 13.23
CA PRO A 14 11.54 -48.59 14.48
C PRO A 14 11.08 -47.16 14.82
N TRP A 15 10.52 -46.42 13.85
CA TRP A 15 10.03 -45.06 14.07
C TRP A 15 8.51 -44.96 14.20
N ALA A 16 7.80 -46.08 14.38
CA ALA A 16 6.35 -46.06 14.57
C ALA A 16 5.96 -45.33 15.87
N ILE A 17 5.00 -44.40 15.77
CA ILE A 17 4.48 -43.63 16.91
C ILE A 17 2.97 -43.84 17.05
N ALA A 18 2.41 -43.62 18.24
CA ALA A 18 0.95 -43.67 18.43
C ALA A 18 0.32 -42.29 18.13
N CYS A 19 -0.86 -42.29 17.50
CA CYS A 19 -1.63 -41.07 17.25
C CYS A 19 -2.03 -40.42 18.59
N PRO A 20 -1.70 -39.13 18.85
CA PRO A 20 -2.09 -38.47 20.09
C PRO A 20 -3.61 -38.26 20.22
N ARG A 21 -4.37 -38.41 19.13
CA ARG A 21 -5.83 -38.20 19.11
C ARG A 21 -6.63 -39.50 19.27
N CYS A 22 -6.24 -40.57 18.59
CA CYS A 22 -7.02 -41.83 18.57
C CYS A 22 -6.21 -43.08 18.97
N GLY A 23 -4.91 -42.95 19.24
CA GLY A 23 -4.05 -44.07 19.64
C GLY A 23 -3.62 -45.04 18.53
N ALA A 24 -4.10 -44.86 17.29
CA ALA A 24 -3.70 -45.71 16.17
C ALA A 24 -2.18 -45.65 15.92
N THR A 25 -1.59 -46.76 15.49
CA THR A 25 -0.17 -46.83 15.13
C THR A 25 0.07 -46.05 13.84
N LEU A 26 1.01 -45.11 13.87
CA LEU A 26 1.42 -44.31 12.73
C LEU A 26 2.80 -44.70 12.29
N ALA A 27 2.97 -44.66 10.98
CA ALA A 27 4.28 -44.64 10.40
C ALA A 27 4.96 -43.30 10.76
N GLY A 28 6.14 -43.33 11.37
CA GLY A 28 7.18 -42.30 11.41
C GLY A 28 7.72 -41.76 10.08
N ASP A 29 7.11 -42.02 8.91
CA ASP A 29 7.07 -41.13 7.71
C ASP A 29 5.67 -40.58 7.34
N GLN A 30 4.59 -40.97 8.04
CA GLN A 30 3.26 -40.37 7.87
C GLN A 30 3.09 -39.01 8.56
N ASP A 31 2.55 -38.05 7.81
CA ASP A 31 2.18 -36.71 8.29
C ASP A 31 0.75 -36.61 8.85
N TRP A 32 -0.12 -37.56 8.51
CA TRP A 32 -1.52 -37.60 8.92
C TRP A 32 -1.92 -39.02 9.37
N CYS A 33 -2.96 -39.12 10.19
CA CYS A 33 -3.48 -40.41 10.64
C CYS A 33 -4.54 -40.93 9.66
N LEU A 34 -4.29 -42.07 9.00
CA LEU A 34 -5.28 -42.71 8.10
C LEU A 34 -6.56 -43.16 8.80
N ASN A 35 -6.54 -43.33 10.12
CA ASN A 35 -7.69 -43.80 10.89
C ASN A 35 -8.65 -42.67 11.32
N CYS A 36 -8.14 -41.47 11.61
CA CYS A 36 -8.96 -40.37 12.13
C CYS A 36 -8.77 -39.00 11.42
N GLY A 37 -7.84 -38.91 10.48
CA GLY A 37 -7.54 -37.68 9.72
C GLY A 37 -6.79 -36.59 10.49
N ALA A 38 -6.40 -36.81 11.74
CA ALA A 38 -5.63 -35.84 12.51
C ALA A 38 -4.18 -35.74 12.00
N PRO A 39 -3.55 -34.55 12.05
CA PRO A 39 -2.14 -34.44 11.74
C PRO A 39 -1.30 -35.19 12.78
N ALA A 40 -0.34 -35.97 12.30
CA ALA A 40 0.52 -36.85 13.10
C ALA A 40 1.61 -36.09 13.85
N ARG A 41 2.23 -35.12 13.16
CA ARG A 41 3.48 -34.47 13.59
C ARG A 41 3.37 -32.97 13.79
N THR A 42 2.31 -32.35 13.28
CA THR A 42 2.08 -30.93 13.54
C THR A 42 1.38 -30.79 14.89
N VAL A 43 2.12 -31.08 15.95
CA VAL A 43 1.89 -30.33 17.20
C VAL A 43 2.30 -28.91 16.82
N ILE A 44 1.31 -28.14 16.36
CA ILE A 44 1.45 -26.72 16.08
C ILE A 44 1.98 -26.13 17.39
N ALA A 45 3.27 -25.80 17.42
CA ALA A 45 3.88 -25.14 18.55
C ALA A 45 3.00 -23.93 18.90
N PRO A 46 2.80 -23.63 20.20
CA PRO A 46 1.96 -22.52 20.63
C PRO A 46 2.28 -21.30 19.78
N THR A 47 1.26 -20.71 19.16
CA THR A 47 1.43 -19.62 18.19
C THR A 47 2.42 -18.62 18.76
N PRO A 48 3.61 -18.47 18.14
CA PRO A 48 4.60 -17.53 18.62
C PRO A 48 3.95 -16.16 18.68
N HIS A 49 4.35 -15.32 19.63
CA HIS A 49 3.82 -14.01 20.00
C HIS A 49 3.71 -12.97 18.85
N TRP A 50 3.01 -13.30 17.77
CA TRP A 50 2.88 -12.58 16.49
C TRP A 50 2.35 -11.16 16.64
N ARG A 51 1.72 -10.87 17.78
CA ARG A 51 1.39 -9.50 18.19
C ARG A 51 2.62 -8.58 18.21
N ARG A 52 3.79 -9.06 18.65
CA ARG A 52 5.03 -8.26 18.68
C ARG A 52 5.52 -7.84 17.29
N PRO A 53 5.73 -8.74 16.32
CA PRO A 53 6.12 -8.32 14.97
C PRO A 53 5.05 -7.45 14.28
N ILE A 54 3.76 -7.72 14.51
CA ILE A 54 2.68 -6.86 13.98
C ILE A 54 2.77 -5.43 14.56
N LEU A 55 2.94 -5.29 15.88
CA LEU A 55 3.10 -3.98 16.51
C LEU A 55 4.34 -3.25 16.00
N LEU A 56 5.46 -3.95 15.84
CA LEU A 56 6.68 -3.37 15.28
C LEU A 56 6.45 -2.84 13.86
N LEU A 57 5.81 -3.63 12.98
CA LEU A 57 5.49 -3.22 11.62
C LEU A 57 4.56 -2.00 11.59
N LEU A 58 3.52 -1.99 12.45
CA LEU A 58 2.61 -0.83 12.55
C LEU A 58 3.34 0.42 13.03
N THR A 59 4.24 0.31 14.00
CA THR A 59 5.04 1.46 14.46
C THR A 59 5.95 1.99 13.36
N ILE A 60 6.63 1.12 12.61
CA ILE A 60 7.49 1.53 11.49
C ILE A 60 6.65 2.21 10.39
N ALA A 61 5.50 1.63 10.04
CA ALA A 61 4.59 2.19 9.05
C ALA A 61 4.06 3.56 9.48
N ALA A 62 3.65 3.71 10.74
CA ALA A 62 3.17 4.98 11.29
C ALA A 62 4.25 6.06 11.28
N LEU A 63 5.49 5.72 11.65
CA LEU A 63 6.62 6.64 11.57
C LEU A 63 6.94 7.06 10.13
N GLY A 64 6.91 6.11 9.18
CA GLY A 64 7.10 6.38 7.76
C GLY A 64 6.01 7.29 7.18
N LEU A 65 4.74 6.99 7.46
CA LEU A 65 3.60 7.83 7.03
C LEU A 65 3.67 9.22 7.67
N GLY A 66 3.99 9.31 8.95
CA GLY A 66 4.11 10.58 9.66
C GLY A 66 5.17 11.49 9.04
N GLY A 67 6.34 10.93 8.70
CA GLY A 67 7.40 11.67 7.99
C GLY A 67 6.96 12.15 6.61
N LEU A 68 6.29 11.30 5.84
CA LEU A 68 5.75 11.66 4.51
C LEU A 68 4.74 12.81 4.60
N VAL A 69 3.80 12.76 5.55
CA VAL A 69 2.80 13.81 5.76
C VAL A 69 3.46 15.14 6.16
N ALA A 70 4.43 15.10 7.07
CA ALA A 70 5.15 16.31 7.49
C ALA A 70 5.89 16.97 6.32
N ALA A 71 6.58 16.18 5.50
CA ALA A 71 7.27 16.68 4.31
C ALA A 71 6.30 17.29 3.29
N PHE A 72 5.13 16.68 3.09
CA PHE A 72 4.11 17.18 2.18
C PHE A 72 3.53 18.54 2.63
N ILE A 73 3.27 18.71 3.93
CA ILE A 73 2.77 19.96 4.50
C ILE A 73 3.81 21.08 4.36
N ALA A 74 5.08 20.78 4.62
CA ALA A 74 6.17 21.73 4.42
C ALA A 74 6.21 22.23 2.97
N LEU A 75 6.12 21.31 2.00
CA LEU A 75 6.14 21.65 0.58
C LEU A 75 4.92 22.50 0.15
N THR A 76 3.73 22.20 0.68
CA THR A 76 2.48 22.87 0.26
C THR A 76 2.34 24.29 0.83
N ASN A 77 2.94 24.57 1.99
CA ASN A 77 2.85 25.89 2.62
C ASN A 77 3.81 26.93 1.99
N ASP A 78 4.80 26.49 1.22
CA ASP A 78 5.78 27.38 0.57
C ASP A 78 5.28 27.97 -0.76
N ASP A 79 4.16 27.47 -1.32
CA ASP A 79 3.56 28.02 -2.53
C ASP A 79 2.69 29.25 -2.20
N PRO A 80 3.04 30.47 -2.66
CA PRO A 80 2.16 31.62 -2.53
C PRO A 80 0.83 31.35 -3.24
N PRO A 81 -0.30 31.90 -2.76
CA PRO A 81 -1.60 31.69 -3.39
C PRO A 81 -1.49 32.11 -4.88
N PRO A 82 -2.07 31.32 -5.81
CA PRO A 82 -1.97 31.63 -7.22
C PRO A 82 -2.60 33.00 -7.46
N SER A 83 -1.76 34.00 -7.72
CA SER A 83 -2.22 35.26 -8.27
C SER A 83 -2.86 34.94 -9.61
N LEU A 84 -4.15 35.27 -9.77
CA LEU A 84 -4.85 35.12 -11.03
C LEU A 84 -4.13 35.92 -12.11
N THR A 85 -3.22 35.29 -12.84
CA THR A 85 -2.56 35.90 -13.99
C THR A 85 -3.57 35.96 -15.11
N ILE A 86 -4.22 37.12 -15.26
CA ILE A 86 -5.09 37.39 -16.40
C ILE A 86 -4.20 37.56 -17.63
N THR A 87 -3.99 36.48 -18.36
CA THR A 87 -3.33 36.51 -19.68
C THR A 87 -4.28 37.14 -20.69
N ARG A 88 -4.01 38.39 -21.08
CA ARG A 88 -4.77 39.07 -22.13
C ARG A 88 -4.22 38.69 -23.50
N THR A 89 -4.86 37.72 -24.16
CA THR A 89 -4.60 37.45 -25.58
C THR A 89 -5.09 38.63 -26.40
N THR A 90 -4.17 39.35 -27.05
CA THR A 90 -4.52 40.39 -28.00
C THR A 90 -4.46 39.78 -29.39
N THR A 91 -5.63 39.46 -29.95
CA THR A 91 -5.77 39.07 -31.36
C THR A 91 -5.67 40.34 -32.20
N LEU A 92 -4.57 40.51 -32.95
CA LEU A 92 -4.52 41.48 -34.02
C LEU A 92 -5.12 40.83 -35.27
N GLU A 93 -6.31 41.29 -35.67
CA GLU A 93 -6.93 40.92 -36.94
C GLU A 93 -6.12 41.53 -38.09
N PRO A 94 -5.54 40.70 -39.00
CA PRO A 94 -4.88 41.22 -40.18
C PRO A 94 -5.92 41.64 -41.22
N GLY A 95 -6.14 42.95 -41.33
CA GLY A 95 -6.74 43.57 -42.52
C GLY A 95 -8.18 44.08 -42.36
N ALA A 96 -8.33 45.27 -41.78
CA ALA A 96 -9.40 46.19 -42.13
C ALA A 96 -8.87 47.63 -42.14
N ALA A 97 -9.16 48.37 -43.21
CA ALA A 97 -8.76 49.76 -43.42
C ALA A 97 -9.28 50.67 -42.28
N PRO A 98 -8.55 51.74 -41.91
CA PRO A 98 -8.97 52.62 -40.83
C PRO A 98 -10.28 53.34 -41.20
N PRO A 99 -11.36 53.25 -40.38
CA PRO A 99 -12.47 54.18 -40.50
C PRO A 99 -12.01 55.57 -40.01
N PRO A 100 -12.37 56.67 -40.70
CA PRO A 100 -12.06 58.02 -40.24
C PRO A 100 -12.94 58.33 -39.03
N GLY A 101 -12.39 58.20 -37.82
CA GLY A 101 -13.09 58.62 -36.61
C GLY A 101 -12.75 57.84 -35.36
N VAL A 102 -11.48 57.81 -34.94
CA VAL A 102 -11.13 57.46 -33.56
C VAL A 102 -10.91 58.77 -32.80
N LYS A 103 -11.86 59.12 -31.93
CA LYS A 103 -11.64 60.16 -30.91
C LYS A 103 -10.79 59.53 -29.81
N THR A 104 -9.59 60.06 -29.62
CA THR A 104 -8.74 59.75 -28.46
C THR A 104 -9.51 60.04 -27.17
N VAL A 105 -9.86 59.00 -26.43
CA VAL A 105 -10.30 59.15 -25.03
C VAL A 105 -9.05 59.07 -24.16
N THR A 106 -8.51 60.23 -23.82
CA THR A 106 -7.49 60.38 -22.79
C THR A 106 -8.14 60.04 -21.45
N GLY A 107 -7.91 58.82 -20.95
CA GLY A 107 -8.30 58.45 -19.59
C GLY A 107 -7.53 59.27 -18.55
N PRO A 108 -8.14 59.62 -17.41
CA PRO A 108 -7.53 60.52 -16.43
C PRO A 108 -6.34 59.87 -15.73
N THR A 109 -5.21 60.57 -15.75
CA THR A 109 -4.13 60.43 -14.78
C THR A 109 -4.70 60.65 -13.37
N THR A 110 -4.72 59.61 -12.54
CA THR A 110 -4.89 59.76 -11.09
C THR A 110 -3.59 59.36 -10.41
N THR A 111 -2.92 60.39 -9.94
CA THR A 111 -1.74 60.43 -9.08
C THR A 111 -1.93 59.60 -7.81
N ALA A 112 -1.03 58.65 -7.57
CA ALA A 112 -0.84 58.06 -6.25
C ALA A 112 -0.20 59.11 -5.31
N ALA A 113 -0.89 59.46 -4.24
CA ALA A 113 -0.31 60.24 -3.15
C ALA A 113 0.59 59.33 -2.28
N PRO A 114 1.82 59.75 -1.92
CA PRO A 114 2.65 59.03 -0.96
C PRO A 114 2.07 59.19 0.45
N GLY A 115 1.74 58.09 1.11
CA GLY A 115 1.45 58.09 2.54
C GLY A 115 2.72 57.85 3.36
N THR A 116 2.93 58.62 4.44
CA THR A 116 3.67 58.28 5.68
C THR A 116 3.56 59.47 6.66
N PRO A 117 3.72 59.33 7.99
CA PRO A 117 3.47 58.18 8.89
C PRO A 117 2.15 58.28 9.67
#